data_AF-A0ABD3BRF9-F1
#
_entry.id   AF-A0ABD3BRF9-F1
#
_cell.length_a   1.000
_cell.length_b   1.000
_cell.length_c   1.000
_cell.angle_alpha   90.00
_cell.angle_beta   90.00
_cell.angle_gamma   90.00
#
_symmetry.space_group_name_H-M   'P 1'
#
loop_
_entity.id
_entity.type
_entity.pdbx_description
1 polymer ?
#
loop_
_entity_poly.entity_id
_entity_poly.type
_entity_poly.pdbx_seq_one_letter_code
_entity_poly.pdbx_strand_id
1 'polypeptide(L)' 'MKGPVEVLMLTSWCRFPVYEADFGWGKPIWFCLAEMANNSAVLVDSRCGEKIEVWVNMKKDVLSVLDAKFKLI' A
#
# COMPACT_ATOMS: atom_id res chain seq x y z
N MET A 1 24.76 17.82 -7.27
CA MET A 1 23.98 16.87 -8.08
C MET A 1 23.05 17.66 -8.98
N LYS A 2 23.19 17.58 -10.32
CA LYS A 2 22.30 18.26 -11.28
C LYS A 2 21.75 17.20 -12.25
N GLY A 3 20.54 16.73 -11.95
CA GLY A 3 19.72 15.81 -12.74
C GLY A 3 18.33 15.74 -12.08
N PRO A 4 17.27 15.38 -12.82
CA PRO A 4 15.96 15.20 -12.21
C PRO A 4 16.04 14.12 -11.11
N VAL A 5 15.52 14.45 -9.92
CA VAL A 5 15.41 13.53 -8.80
C VAL A 5 14.03 12.91 -8.83
N GLU A 6 13.96 11.60 -9.00
CA GLU A 6 12.72 10.86 -8.78
C GLU A 6 12.64 10.42 -7.31
N VAL A 7 11.51 10.70 -6.67
CA VAL A 7 11.28 10.37 -5.26
C VAL A 7 10.17 9.34 -5.18
N LEU A 8 10.46 8.18 -4.59
CA LEU A 8 9.49 7.16 -4.22
C LEU A 8 9.15 7.33 -2.74
N MET A 9 7.88 7.52 -2.41
CA MET A 9 7.43 7.58 -1.01
C MET A 9 7.00 6.20 -0.53
N LEU A 10 7.65 5.71 0.54
CA LEU A 10 7.34 4.43 1.16
C LEU A 10 6.81 4.67 2.57
N THR A 11 5.70 4.04 2.91
CA THR A 11 5.15 4.05 4.27
C THR A 11 4.67 2.67 4.67
N SER A 12 4.70 2.39 5.97
CA SER A 12 4.25 1.12 6.53
C SER A 12 3.12 1.36 7.51
N TRP A 13 2.00 0.69 7.25
CA TRP A 13 0.86 0.56 8.14
C TRP A 13 0.80 -0.84 8.76
N CYS A 14 1.89 -1.61 8.67
CA CYS A 14 2.01 -2.86 9.41
C CYS A 14 1.87 -2.60 10.91
N ARG A 15 1.15 -3.48 11.60
CA ARG A 15 0.77 -3.41 13.02
C ARG A 15 -0.11 -2.21 13.37
N PHE A 16 -0.61 -1.48 12.38
CA PHE A 16 -1.63 -0.48 12.63
C PHE A 16 -2.96 -1.20 12.90
N PRO A 17 -3.62 -0.97 14.05
CA PRO A 17 -4.70 -1.83 14.54
C PRO A 17 -6.06 -1.54 13.87
N VAL A 18 -6.08 -1.41 12.54
CA VAL A 18 -7.29 -1.06 11.77
C VAL A 18 -8.42 -2.05 12.01
N TYR A 19 -8.10 -3.35 11.96
CA TYR A 19 -9.07 -4.42 12.17
C TYR A 19 -9.50 -4.59 13.63
N GLU A 20 -8.87 -3.90 14.58
CA GLU A 20 -9.24 -3.91 16.00
C GLU A 20 -10.14 -2.74 16.40
N ALA A 21 -10.35 -1.77 15.52
CA ALA A 21 -11.21 -0.62 15.80
C ALA A 21 -12.67 -1.05 15.93
N ASP A 22 -13.28 -0.88 17.10
CA ASP A 22 -14.70 -1.15 17.33
C ASP A 22 -15.34 0.01 18.09
N PHE A 23 -16.33 0.64 17.46
CA PHE A 23 -17.06 1.79 17.99
C PHE A 23 -18.52 1.44 18.34
N GLY A 24 -18.88 0.16 18.41
CA GLY A 24 -20.23 -0.34 18.71
C GLY A 24 -20.98 -0.93 17.52
N TRP A 25 -20.37 -0.90 16.32
CA TRP A 25 -20.89 -1.54 15.11
C TRP A 25 -20.13 -2.83 14.73
N GLY A 26 -19.15 -3.24 15.54
CA GLY A 26 -18.25 -4.34 15.25
C GLY A 26 -16.98 -3.90 14.51
N LYS A 27 -16.05 -4.84 14.40
CA LYS A 27 -14.74 -4.65 13.76
C LYS A 27 -14.84 -4.54 12.23
N PRO A 28 -13.97 -3.74 11.56
CA PRO A 28 -13.92 -3.66 10.12
C PRO A 28 -13.74 -5.01 9.44
N ILE A 29 -14.53 -5.24 8.39
CA ILE A 29 -14.38 -6.39 7.50
C ILE A 29 -13.23 -6.15 6.51
N TRP A 30 -13.03 -4.90 6.09
CA TRP A 30 -12.02 -4.47 5.14
C TRP A 30 -11.76 -2.96 5.31
N PHE A 31 -10.62 -2.48 4.84
CA PHE A 31 -10.31 -1.05 4.75
C PHE A 31 -9.55 -0.74 3.46
N CYS A 32 -9.53 0.53 3.07
CA CYS A 32 -8.71 1.04 1.98
C CYS A 32 -8.17 2.43 2.33
N LEU A 33 -7.17 2.89 1.59
CA LEU A 33 -6.73 4.28 1.66
C LEU A 33 -7.68 5.14 0.82
N ALA A 34 -8.11 6.29 1.37
CA ALA A 34 -8.94 7.24 0.64
C ALA A 34 -8.20 7.84 -0.57
N GLU A 35 -6.90 8.05 -0.44
CA GLU A 35 -6.03 8.55 -1.50
C GLU A 35 -4.60 8.00 -1.31
N MET A 36 -3.89 7.84 -2.42
CA MET A 36 -2.47 7.51 -2.42
C MET A 36 -1.71 8.57 -3.23
N ALA A 37 -0.62 9.08 -2.67
CA ALA A 37 0.22 10.05 -3.37
C ALA A 37 0.86 9.44 -4.63
N ASN A 38 1.16 10.29 -5.62
CA ASN A 38 1.87 9.86 -6.82
C ASN A 38 3.26 9.33 -6.48
N ASN A 39 3.66 8.24 -7.13
CA ASN A 39 4.92 7.54 -6.91
C ASN A 39 5.10 7.14 -5.44
N SER A 40 4.12 6.39 -4.92
CA SER A 40 4.14 5.90 -3.54
C SER A 40 3.80 4.41 -3.44
N ALA A 41 4.23 3.79 -2.34
CA ALA A 41 3.79 2.47 -1.93
C ALA A 41 3.51 2.43 -0.43
N VAL A 42 2.47 1.69 -0.05
CA VAL A 42 2.03 1.52 1.34
C VAL A 42 2.01 0.02 1.64
N LEU A 43 2.72 -0.37 2.70
CA LEU A 43 2.70 -1.74 3.21
C LEU A 43 1.58 -1.88 4.24
N VAL A 44 0.75 -2.89 4.08
CA VAL A 44 -0.45 -3.13 4.89
C VAL A 44 -0.47 -4.58 5.35
N ASP A 45 -0.83 -4.83 6.61
CA ASP A 45 -1.11 -6.20 7.04
C ASP A 45 -2.40 -6.69 6.39
N SER A 46 -2.32 -7.89 5.80
CA SER A 46 -3.52 -8.59 5.34
C SER A 46 -4.50 -8.77 6.49
N ARG A 47 -5.78 -8.91 6.16
CA ARG A 47 -6.84 -9.10 7.17
C ARG A 47 -6.56 -10.26 8.13
N CYS A 48 -5.97 -11.36 7.66
CA CYS A 48 -5.64 -12.51 8.50
C CYS A 48 -4.33 -12.35 9.29
N GLY A 49 -3.58 -11.27 9.09
CA GLY A 49 -2.31 -10.99 9.78
C GLY A 49 -1.13 -11.87 9.37
N GLU A 50 -1.32 -12.79 8.43
CA GLU A 50 -0.28 -13.76 8.03
C GLU A 50 0.62 -13.23 6.90
N LYS A 51 0.12 -12.25 6.13
CA LYS A 51 0.76 -11.72 4.93
C LYS A 51 0.76 -10.20 4.94
N ILE A 52 1.66 -9.62 4.15
CA ILE A 52 1.70 -8.19 3.88
C ILE A 52 1.21 -7.97 2.45
N GLU A 53 0.31 -7.01 2.29
CA GLU A 53 -0.09 -6.45 1.01
C GLU A 53 0.71 -5.17 0.75
N VAL A 54 1.09 -4.95 -0.51
CA VAL A 54 1.76 -3.73 -0.93
C VAL A 54 0.85 -3.02 -1.93
N TRP A 55 0.31 -1.88 -1.51
CA TRP A 55 -0.51 -1.04 -2.38
C TRP A 55 0.40 -0.02 -3.03
N VAL A 56 0.33 0.12 -4.35
CA VAL A 56 1.21 1.01 -5.13
C VAL A 56 0.41 2.02 -5.96
N ASN A 57 0.87 3.27 -5.98
CA ASN A 57 0.40 4.28 -6.94
C ASN A 57 1.61 4.82 -7.72
N MET A 58 1.77 4.36 -8.95
CA MET A 58 2.91 4.68 -9.82
C MET A 58 2.43 4.88 -11.27
N LYS A 59 3.28 5.48 -12.10
CA LYS A 59 3.00 5.61 -13.53
C LYS A 59 2.92 4.23 -14.19
N LYS A 60 2.10 4.13 -15.24
CA LYS A 60 1.79 2.86 -15.93
C LYS A 60 3.03 2.15 -16.51
N ASP A 61 3.97 2.92 -17.04
CA ASP A 61 5.26 2.42 -17.53
C ASP A 61 6.05 1.73 -16.41
N VAL A 62 6.15 2.35 -15.23
CA VAL A 62 6.81 1.74 -14.06
C VAL A 62 6.05 0.51 -13.58
N LEU A 63 4.71 0.57 -13.50
CA LEU A 63 3.87 -0.57 -13.10
C LEU A 63 4.04 -1.76 -14.05
N SER A 64 4.17 -1.54 -15.36
CA SER A 64 4.36 -2.62 -16.33
C SER A 64 5.68 -3.38 -16.11
N VAL A 65 6.73 -2.68 -15.67
CA VAL A 65 8.01 -3.32 -15.31
C VAL A 65 7.89 -4.09 -14.00
N LEU A 66 7.10 -3.59 -13.04
CA LEU A 66 6.81 -4.33 -11.81
C LEU A 66 6.02 -5.59 -12.09
N ASP A 67 4.96 -5.51 -12.91
CA ASP A 67 4.09 -6.65 -13.24
C ASP A 67 4.82 -7.77 -13.99
N ALA A 68 5.78 -7.40 -14.85
CA ALA A 68 6.65 -8.37 -15.52
C ALA A 68 7.60 -9.10 -14.54
N LYS A 69 7.97 -8.47 -13.41
CA LYS A 69 8.91 -9.02 -12.42
C LYS A 69 8.20 -9.72 -11.26
N PHE A 70 7.03 -9.24 -10.90
CA PHE A 70 6.20 -9.70 -9.80
C PHE A 70 4.78 -9.83 -10.34
N LYS A 71 4.12 -10.96 -10.10
CA LYS A 71 2.71 -11.07 -10.45
C LYS A 71 1.91 -10.14 -9.55
N LEU A 72 1.50 -8.98 -10.08
CA LEU A 72 0.60 -8.09 -9.36
C LEU A 72 -0.80 -8.72 -9.36
N ILE A 73 -1.55 -8.48 -8.29
CA ILE A 73 -2.86 -9.08 -8.02
C ILE A 73 -3.97 -8.08 -8.33
#